data_AF-A0A969AWA1-F1
#
_entry.id   AF-A0A969AWA1-F1
#
_cell.length_a   1.000
_cell.length_b   1.000
_cell.length_c   1.000
_cell.angle_alpha   90.00
_cell.angle_beta   90.00
_cell.angle_gamma   90.00
#
_symmetry.space_group_name_H-M   'P 1'
#
loop_
_entity.id
_entity.type
_entity.pdbx_description
1 polymer ?
#
loop_
_entity_poly.entity_id
_entity_poly.type
_entity_poly.pdbx_seq_one_letter_code
_entity_poly.pdbx_strand_id
1 'polypeptide(L)'
;MYLLGEVVFDISKITAADTTLATVGYIIVFAALITLYFVFQYVPVLLNAISAKKEKKETEKDKKTEVVVSGEVTAAISTALHLYFNDLHDDEKTVLTISKISKRYSPWSSKIYNVTTGLNRRF
;
A
#
# COMPACT_ATOMS: atom_id res chain seq x y z
N MET A 1 -3.22 -47.15 2.13
CA MET A 1 -2.37 -46.58 3.20
C MET A 1 -0.92 -46.70 2.74
N TYR A 2 -0.43 -45.79 1.90
CA TYR A 2 0.98 -45.79 1.50
C TYR A 2 1.78 -45.22 2.67
N LEU A 3 2.60 -46.05 3.28
CA LEU A 3 3.57 -45.63 4.30
C LEU A 3 4.58 -44.71 3.60
N LEU A 4 4.65 -43.47 4.06
CA LEU A 4 5.69 -42.53 3.64
C LEU A 4 7.03 -43.16 4.00
N GLY A 5 7.81 -43.54 2.98
CA GLY A 5 9.16 -44.05 3.17
C GLY A 5 9.97 -43.05 3.96
N GLU A 6 10.65 -43.51 5.01
CA GLU A 6 11.46 -42.64 5.84
C GLU A 6 12.52 -41.94 5.00
N VAL A 7 12.49 -40.61 5.01
CA VAL A 7 13.50 -39.78 4.35
C VAL A 7 14.76 -39.86 5.21
N VAL A 8 15.61 -40.82 4.89
CA VAL A 8 16.92 -40.97 5.54
C VAL A 8 17.90 -40.00 4.88
N PHE A 9 18.39 -39.05 5.67
CA PHE A 9 19.38 -38.06 5.23
C PHE A 9 20.80 -38.67 5.25
N ASP A 10 21.24 -39.21 4.12
CA ASP A 10 22.61 -39.69 3.94
C ASP A 10 23.56 -38.55 3.56
N ILE A 11 24.28 -38.02 4.55
CA ILE A 11 25.33 -36.99 4.37
C ILE A 11 26.45 -37.47 3.43
N SER A 12 26.65 -38.78 3.31
CA SER A 12 27.66 -39.39 2.44
C SER A 12 27.40 -39.16 0.94
N LYS A 13 26.18 -38.76 0.55
CA LYS A 13 25.83 -38.50 -0.86
C LYS A 13 26.13 -37.07 -1.30
N ILE A 14 26.59 -36.21 -0.39
CA ILE A 14 26.96 -34.83 -0.70
C ILE A 14 28.26 -34.85 -1.51
N THR A 15 28.17 -34.41 -2.76
CA THR A 15 29.33 -34.32 -3.65
C THR A 15 29.99 -32.96 -3.51
N ALA A 16 31.27 -32.86 -3.92
CA ALA A 16 31.99 -31.59 -4.00
C ALA A 16 31.22 -30.53 -4.81
N ALA A 17 30.55 -30.95 -5.90
CA ALA A 17 29.71 -30.10 -6.73
C ALA A 17 28.57 -29.45 -5.94
N ASP A 18 27.84 -30.23 -5.14
CA ASP A 18 26.70 -29.74 -4.34
C ASP A 18 27.14 -28.69 -3.32
N THR A 19 28.29 -28.94 -2.70
CA THR A 19 28.90 -28.02 -1.72
C THR A 19 29.35 -26.71 -2.38
N THR A 20 29.97 -26.80 -3.57
CA THR A 20 30.36 -25.59 -4.32
C THR A 20 29.15 -24.78 -4.77
N LEU A 21 28.08 -25.44 -5.22
CA LEU A 21 26.86 -24.76 -5.68
C LEU A 21 26.17 -24.01 -4.53
N ALA A 22 26.04 -24.65 -3.37
CA ALA A 22 25.48 -24.01 -2.18
C ALA A 22 26.33 -22.81 -1.72
N THR A 23 27.65 -22.98 -1.66
CA THR A 23 28.58 -21.93 -1.24
C THR A 23 28.53 -20.72 -2.17
N VAL A 24 28.56 -20.94 -3.49
CA VAL A 24 28.46 -19.87 -4.49
C VAL A 24 27.10 -19.18 -4.40
N GLY A 25 26.01 -19.94 -4.22
CA GLY A 25 24.66 -19.39 -4.04
C GLY A 25 24.58 -18.45 -2.85
N TYR A 26 25.08 -18.84 -1.68
CA TYR A 26 25.09 -17.96 -0.50
C TYR A 26 25.91 -16.69 -0.74
N ILE A 27 27.10 -16.80 -1.34
CA ILE A 27 27.96 -15.64 -1.63
C ILE A 27 27.24 -14.64 -2.54
N ILE A 28 26.57 -15.11 -3.60
CA ILE A 28 25.84 -14.23 -4.52
C ILE A 28 24.70 -13.50 -3.81
N VAL A 29 23.93 -14.21 -2.97
CA VAL A 29 22.82 -13.61 -2.22
C VAL A 29 23.34 -12.53 -1.26
N PHE A 30 24.39 -12.82 -0.50
CA PHE A 30 25.00 -11.82 0.38
C PHE A 30 25.57 -10.63 -0.38
N ALA A 31 26.25 -10.87 -1.51
CA ALA A 31 26.78 -9.80 -2.36
C ALA A 31 25.66 -8.90 -2.92
N ALA A 32 24.53 -9.49 -3.35
CA ALA A 32 23.37 -8.76 -3.84
C ALA A 32 22.74 -7.88 -2.73
N LEU A 33 22.60 -8.41 -1.51
CA LEU A 33 22.07 -7.67 -0.37
C LEU A 33 22.98 -6.51 0.04
N ILE A 34 24.30 -6.73 0.11
CA ILE A 34 25.28 -5.68 0.41
C ILE A 34 25.22 -4.58 -0.65
N THR A 35 25.17 -4.97 -1.93
CA THR A 35 25.07 -4.01 -3.05
C THR A 35 23.81 -3.17 -2.94
N LEU A 36 22.66 -3.79 -2.63
CA LEU A 36 21.39 -3.08 -2.46
C LEU A 36 21.43 -2.12 -1.26
N TYR A 37 22.05 -2.52 -0.15
CA TYR A 37 22.27 -1.65 1.00
C TYR A 37 23.04 -0.38 0.62
N PHE A 38 24.13 -0.52 -0.14
CA PHE A 38 24.90 0.63 -0.62
C PHE A 38 24.08 1.55 -1.52
N VAL A 39 23.26 1.00 -2.42
CA VAL A 39 22.36 1.81 -3.26
C VAL A 39 21.45 2.68 -2.39
N PHE A 40 20.79 2.09 -1.39
CA PHE A 40 19.91 2.85 -0.50
C PHE A 40 20.65 3.87 0.37
N GLN A 41 21.93 3.68 0.65
CA GLN A 41 22.73 4.67 1.39
C GLN A 41 23.18 5.83 0.49
N TYR A 42 23.54 5.56 -0.77
CA TYR A 42 24.04 6.59 -1.68
C TYR A 42 22.93 7.41 -2.36
N VAL A 43 21.78 6.81 -2.65
CA VAL A 43 20.62 7.50 -3.26
C VAL A 43 20.19 8.75 -2.46
N PRO A 44 19.93 8.71 -1.14
CA PRO A 44 19.52 9.89 -0.39
C PRO A 44 20.62 10.96 -0.34
N VAL A 45 21.89 10.56 -0.31
CA VAL A 45 23.02 11.50 -0.33
C VAL A 45 23.10 12.23 -1.68
N LEU A 46 22.95 11.50 -2.80
CA LEU A 46 22.90 12.11 -4.13
C LEU A 46 21.68 13.02 -4.29
N LEU A 47 20.51 12.57 -3.84
CA LEU A 47 19.28 13.37 -3.92
C LEU A 47 19.39 14.65 -3.09
N ASN A 48 19.88 14.57 -1.85
CA ASN A 48 20.09 15.74 -0.99
C ASN A 48 21.12 16.71 -1.59
N ALA A 49 22.21 16.19 -2.18
CA ALA A 49 23.22 17.01 -2.84
C ALA A 49 22.66 17.74 -4.09
N ILE A 50 21.74 17.12 -4.82
CA ILE A 50 21.07 17.74 -5.98
C ILE A 50 20.00 18.74 -5.54
N SER A 51 19.22 18.44 -4.49
CA SER A 51 18.21 19.35 -3.94
C SER A 51 18.83 20.60 -3.32
N ALA A 52 19.94 20.47 -2.56
CA ALA A 52 20.69 21.61 -2.04
C ALA A 52 21.27 22.50 -3.16
N LYS A 53 21.53 21.93 -4.34
CA LYS A 53 21.98 22.67 -5.52
C LYS A 53 20.83 23.33 -6.29
N LYS A 54 19.61 22.80 -6.19
CA LYS A 54 18.38 23.42 -6.71
C LYS A 54 17.91 24.57 -5.83
N GLU A 55 17.93 24.41 -4.50
CA GLU A 55 17.63 25.52 -3.59
C GLU A 55 18.59 26.69 -3.78
N LYS A 56 19.89 26.44 -4.01
CA LYS A 56 20.87 27.49 -4.38
C LYS A 56 20.65 28.12 -5.76
N LYS A 57 19.98 27.44 -6.70
CA LYS A 57 19.63 28.00 -8.02
C LYS A 57 18.29 28.74 -8.02
N GLU A 58 17.37 28.39 -7.12
CA GLU A 58 16.11 29.11 -6.92
C GLU A 58 16.26 30.32 -5.99
N THR A 59 17.16 30.29 -4.99
CA THR A 59 17.45 31.47 -4.14
C THR A 59 18.09 32.64 -4.88
N GLU A 60 18.69 32.44 -6.05
CA GLU A 60 19.22 33.55 -6.85
C GLU A 60 18.13 34.24 -7.70
N LYS A 61 17.02 33.56 -8.00
CA LYS A 61 15.87 34.14 -8.73
C LYS A 61 14.74 34.62 -7.82
N ASP A 62 14.65 34.13 -6.60
CA ASP A 62 13.61 34.52 -5.64
C ASP A 62 14.17 35.31 -4.46
N LYS A 63 14.90 36.39 -4.76
CA LYS A 63 15.01 37.54 -3.84
C LYS A 63 13.67 38.31 -3.80
N LYS A 64 12.56 37.62 -3.54
CA LYS A 64 11.32 38.24 -3.10
C LYS A 64 11.09 37.81 -1.66
N THR A 65 11.73 38.56 -0.78
CA THR A 65 11.31 38.82 0.59
C THR A 65 10.81 37.56 1.32
N GLU A 66 11.74 36.82 1.93
CA GLU A 66 11.41 35.95 3.06
C GLU A 66 10.77 36.80 4.16
N VAL A 67 9.46 37.03 4.06
CA VAL A 67 8.67 37.37 5.23
C VAL A 67 8.72 36.12 6.07
N VAL A 68 9.54 36.14 7.12
CA VAL A 68 9.56 35.10 8.15
C VAL A 68 8.21 35.15 8.84
N VAL A 69 7.20 34.52 8.24
CA VAL A 69 5.88 34.36 8.84
C VAL A 69 6.06 33.30 9.93
N SER A 70 5.98 33.75 11.18
CA SER A 70 6.04 32.87 12.34
C SER A 70 5.01 31.75 12.20
N GLY A 71 5.38 30.52 12.55
CA GLY A 71 4.52 29.35 12.39
C GLY A 71 3.18 29.48 13.11
N GLU A 72 3.11 30.31 14.17
CA GLU A 72 1.89 30.68 14.86
C GLU A 72 0.89 31.43 13.96
N VAL A 73 1.39 32.33 13.10
CA VAL A 73 0.57 33.13 12.18
C VAL A 73 0.03 32.25 11.07
N THR A 74 0.87 31.35 10.52
CA THR A 74 0.42 30.39 9.51
C THR A 74 -0.60 29.40 10.07
N ALA A 75 -0.40 28.93 11.31
CA ALA A 75 -1.38 28.08 12.00
C ALA A 75 -2.71 28.82 12.21
N ALA A 76 -2.67 30.07 12.70
CA ALA A 76 -3.86 30.89 12.91
C ALA A 76 -4.64 31.13 11.60
N ILE A 77 -3.94 31.45 10.50
CA ILE A 77 -4.55 31.63 9.17
C ILE A 77 -5.17 30.31 8.69
N SER A 78 -4.46 29.19 8.86
CA SER A 78 -4.97 27.88 8.48
C SER A 78 -6.20 27.47 9.30
N THR A 79 -6.23 27.76 10.60
CA THR A 79 -7.40 27.52 11.46
C THR A 79 -8.57 28.41 11.06
N ALA A 80 -8.33 29.70 10.77
CA ALA A 80 -9.37 30.61 10.33
C ALA A 80 -10.01 30.16 9.00
N LEU A 81 -9.20 29.73 8.03
CA LEU A 81 -9.68 29.15 6.77
C LEU A 81 -10.46 27.85 7.01
N HIS A 82 -9.94 26.97 7.87
CA HIS A 82 -10.62 25.70 8.18
C HIS A 82 -12.01 25.93 8.78
N LEU A 83 -12.14 26.85 9.74
CA LEU A 83 -13.43 27.19 10.34
C LEU A 83 -14.38 27.85 9.32
N TYR A 84 -13.88 28.75 8.48
CA TYR A 84 -14.68 29.38 7.43
C TYR A 84 -15.26 28.36 6.44
N PHE A 85 -14.47 27.38 6.02
CA PHE A 85 -14.97 26.33 5.12
C PHE A 85 -15.84 25.31 5.82
N ASN A 86 -15.60 25.04 7.11
CA ASN A 86 -16.42 24.10 7.88
C ASN A 86 -17.84 24.65 8.12
N ASP A 87 -17.97 25.96 8.31
CA ASP A 87 -19.27 26.65 8.48
C ASP A 87 -20.11 26.71 7.18
N LEU A 88 -19.49 26.44 6.02
CA LEU A 88 -20.16 26.40 4.72
C LEU A 88 -20.70 25.00 4.35
N HIS A 89 -20.37 23.96 5.11
CA HIS A 89 -20.98 22.64 4.95
C HIS A 89 -22.29 22.59 5.77
N ASP A 90 -23.38 22.13 5.15
CA ASP A 90 -24.66 21.92 5.84
C ASP A 90 -24.49 20.84 6.91
N ASP A 91 -24.93 21.12 8.14
CA ASP A 91 -24.89 20.16 9.25
C ASP A 91 -25.71 18.92 8.86
N GLU A 92 -25.02 17.84 8.49
CA GLU A 92 -25.66 16.59 8.10
C GLU A 92 -26.49 16.05 9.27
N LYS A 93 -27.82 16.17 9.18
CA LYS A 93 -28.75 15.61 10.17
C LYS A 93 -28.61 14.10 10.18
N THR A 94 -27.88 13.59 11.17
CA THR A 94 -27.71 12.15 11.42
C THR A 94 -28.97 11.57 12.08
N VAL A 95 -30.12 11.70 11.42
CA VAL A 95 -31.35 10.98 11.76
C VAL A 95 -31.72 10.12 10.57
N LEU A 96 -31.18 8.91 10.54
CA LEU A 96 -31.53 7.89 9.56
C LEU A 96 -32.98 7.45 9.82
N THR A 97 -33.96 8.12 9.21
CA THR A 97 -35.36 7.70 9.24
C THR A 97 -35.55 6.53 8.27
N ILE A 98 -34.95 5.38 8.59
CA ILE A 98 -35.16 4.14 7.84
C ILE A 98 -36.59 3.69 8.11
N SER A 99 -37.50 3.96 7.16
CA SER A 99 -38.79 3.30 7.14
C SER A 99 -38.55 1.81 6.87
N LYS A 100 -38.77 0.98 7.88
CA LYS A 100 -38.55 -0.46 7.80
C LYS A 100 -39.65 -1.06 6.93
N ILE A 101 -39.50 -1.00 5.61
CA ILE A 101 -40.40 -1.69 4.68
C ILE A 101 -40.20 -3.19 4.95
N SER A 102 -41.25 -3.87 5.42
CA SER A 102 -41.22 -5.27 5.88
C SER A 102 -41.12 -6.29 4.72
N LYS A 103 -40.24 -6.05 3.76
CA LYS A 103 -40.00 -6.96 2.65
C LYS A 103 -38.84 -7.89 3.02
N ARG A 104 -39.16 -9.15 3.36
CA ARG A 104 -38.20 -10.23 3.70
C ARG A 104 -37.34 -10.69 2.51
N TYR A 105 -37.30 -9.95 1.42
CA TYR A 105 -36.55 -10.32 0.23
C TYR A 105 -35.55 -9.22 -0.13
N SER A 106 -34.34 -9.64 -0.49
CA SER A 106 -33.33 -8.73 -1.04
C SER A 106 -33.68 -8.43 -2.50
N PRO A 107 -33.64 -7.15 -2.94
CA PRO A 107 -33.92 -6.79 -4.33
C PRO A 107 -32.92 -7.40 -5.33
N TRP A 108 -31.80 -7.96 -4.86
CA TRP A 108 -30.74 -8.46 -5.74
C TRP A 108 -30.80 -9.97 -6.04
N SER A 109 -31.73 -10.73 -5.44
CA SER A 109 -31.90 -12.14 -5.80
C SER A 109 -33.36 -12.57 -5.79
N SER A 110 -34.04 -12.39 -6.92
CA SER A 110 -35.35 -12.98 -7.18
C SER A 110 -35.20 -14.28 -8.00
N LYS A 111 -34.46 -15.26 -7.48
CA LYS A 111 -34.25 -16.57 -8.15
C LYS A 111 -35.48 -17.51 -8.10
N ILE A 112 -36.66 -16.96 -7.81
CA ILE A 112 -37.89 -17.75 -7.61
C ILE A 112 -38.69 -17.90 -8.93
N TYR A 113 -38.42 -17.08 -9.94
CA TYR A 113 -39.21 -17.07 -11.18
C TYR A 113 -38.77 -18.09 -12.25
N ASN A 114 -37.70 -18.86 -12.01
CA ASN A 114 -37.16 -19.81 -13.01
C ASN A 114 -37.42 -21.29 -12.68
N VAL A 115 -38.13 -21.61 -11.59
CA VAL A 115 -38.29 -23.03 -11.15
C VAL A 115 -39.52 -23.72 -11.75
N THR A 116 -40.39 -23.01 -12.49
CA THR A 116 -41.63 -23.60 -13.03
C THR A 116 -41.76 -23.56 -14.56
N THR A 117 -40.65 -23.61 -15.31
CA THR A 117 -40.71 -23.65 -16.79
C THR A 117 -40.32 -25.00 -17.40
N GLY A 118 -39.98 -26.02 -16.58
CA GLY A 118 -39.38 -27.27 -17.07
C GLY A 118 -40.09 -28.59 -16.76
N LEU A 119 -41.20 -28.61 -16.01
CA LEU A 119 -41.86 -29.87 -15.62
C LEU A 119 -43.19 -30.09 -16.35
N ASN A 120 -43.16 -29.96 -17.68
CA ASN A 120 -44.21 -30.52 -18.55
C ASN A 120 -43.60 -31.12 -19.82
N ARG A 121 -42.72 -32.12 -19.67
CA ARG A 121 -42.39 -33.06 -20.74
C ARG A 121 -42.17 -34.46 -20.15
N ARG A 122 -43.25 -35.24 -20.20
CA ARG A 122 -43.29 -36.71 -20.25
C ARG A 122 -42.89 -37.43 -18.95
N PHE A 123 -43.87 -37.72 -18.09
CA PHE A 123 -44.50 -39.04 -17.89
C PHE A 123 -45.82 -38.83 -17.16
#